data_AF-A0A2D4J4W9-F1
#
_entry.id   AF-A0A2D4J4W9-F1
#
_cell.length_a   1.000
_cell.length_b   1.000
_cell.length_c   1.000
_cell.angle_alpha   90.00
_cell.angle_beta   90.00
_cell.angle_gamma   90.00
#
_symmetry.space_group_name_H-M   'P 1'
#
loop_
_entity.id
_entity.type
_entity.pdbx_description
1 polymer ?
#
loop_
_entity_poly.entity_id
_entity_poly.type
_entity_poly.pdbx_seq_one_letter_code
_entity_poly.pdbx_strand_id
1 'polypeptide(L)'
;ACSRPSVGGSVLAQEALVCQPSGAFDCGALEDSRPQNPPHTGTSISSQPSVATTSRLEVERRRLAEDQLSARVISTIQAARRPSTRRIYDATWSMFSKWCTRKGANPLSPSLAQLLEFLQDGLDRGLS
;
A
#
# COMPACT_ATOMS: atom_id res chain seq x y z
N ALA A 1 8.28 -39.34 -46.10
CA ALA A 1 9.22 -38.25 -45.80
C ALA A 1 8.41 -36.97 -45.64
N CYS A 2 8.42 -36.18 -44.58
CA CYS A 2 9.17 -36.16 -43.32
C CYS A 2 8.28 -35.54 -42.22
N SER A 3 8.72 -35.71 -40.99
CA SER A 3 8.04 -35.66 -39.70
C SER A 3 7.58 -34.28 -39.19
N ARG A 4 6.65 -34.29 -38.22
CA ARG A 4 6.44 -33.21 -37.23
C ARG A 4 7.70 -33.04 -36.35
N PRO A 5 7.88 -31.90 -35.66
CA PRO A 5 7.50 -31.93 -34.25
C PRO A 5 6.76 -30.69 -33.75
N SER A 6 5.83 -30.98 -32.84
CA SER A 6 5.38 -30.09 -31.77
C SER A 6 6.56 -29.76 -30.86
N VAL A 7 6.82 -28.48 -30.62
CA VAL A 7 7.71 -28.02 -29.55
C VAL A 7 6.86 -27.23 -28.58
N GLY A 8 6.52 -27.88 -27.47
CA GLY A 8 6.14 -27.20 -26.24
C GLY A 8 7.36 -26.50 -25.67
N GLY A 9 7.16 -25.26 -25.21
CA GLY A 9 8.12 -24.56 -24.38
C GLY A 9 7.36 -23.88 -23.25
N SER A 10 7.40 -24.47 -22.06
CA SER A 10 7.04 -23.76 -20.83
C SER A 10 7.93 -22.54 -20.70
N VAL A 11 7.33 -21.35 -20.68
CA VAL A 11 8.02 -20.13 -20.26
C VAL A 11 8.24 -20.23 -18.75
N LEU A 12 9.44 -20.67 -18.38
CA LEU A 12 9.96 -20.59 -17.01
C LEU A 12 10.38 -19.13 -16.73
N ALA A 13 9.80 -18.53 -15.69
CA ALA A 13 10.26 -17.25 -15.16
C ALA A 13 11.57 -17.47 -14.38
N GLN A 14 12.60 -16.68 -14.71
CA GLN A 14 13.89 -16.74 -14.03
C GLN A 14 13.88 -15.79 -12.81
N GLU A 15 14.33 -16.30 -11.67
CA GLU A 15 14.50 -15.56 -10.43
C GLU A 15 15.83 -14.82 -10.45
N ALA A 16 15.81 -13.48 -10.50
CA ALA A 16 17.01 -12.66 -10.41
C ALA A 16 17.45 -12.56 -8.95
N LEU A 17 18.38 -13.41 -8.54
CA LEU A 17 19.12 -13.29 -7.28
C LEU A 17 20.15 -12.18 -7.43
N VAL A 18 19.86 -10.98 -6.91
CA VAL A 18 20.89 -9.94 -6.79
C VAL A 18 21.61 -10.13 -5.45
N CYS A 19 22.87 -10.53 -5.55
CA CYS A 19 23.80 -10.59 -4.44
C CYS A 19 24.08 -9.18 -3.90
N GLN A 20 23.97 -9.01 -2.58
CA GLN A 20 24.56 -7.88 -1.86
C GLN A 20 26.09 -7.99 -1.89
N PRO A 21 26.79 -6.87 -2.14
CA PRO A 21 28.16 -6.71 -1.66
C PRO A 21 28.18 -5.67 -0.52
N SER A 22 28.44 -6.13 0.69
CA SER A 22 29.06 -5.30 1.72
C SER A 22 30.48 -4.98 1.26
N GLY A 23 30.80 -3.70 1.10
CA GLY A 23 32.13 -3.26 0.73
C GLY A 23 32.26 -1.76 0.92
N ALA A 24 32.88 -1.38 2.04
CA ALA A 24 33.25 -0.01 2.35
C ALA A 24 34.17 0.57 1.28
N PHE A 25 33.95 1.84 0.93
CA PHE A 25 34.96 2.66 0.29
C PHE A 25 35.03 4.01 0.98
N ASP A 26 36.18 4.21 1.63
CA ASP A 26 36.74 5.48 2.08
C ASP A 26 36.74 6.51 0.96
N CYS A 27 36.38 7.74 1.31
CA CYS A 27 36.88 8.96 0.68
C CYS A 27 37.04 10.00 1.79
N GLY A 28 38.29 10.17 2.25
CA GLY A 28 38.66 11.18 3.24
C GLY A 28 38.64 12.59 2.66
N ALA A 29 38.34 13.57 3.51
CA ALA A 29 38.74 14.97 3.33
C ALA A 29 38.76 15.71 4.68
N LEU A 30 39.99 16.09 5.06
CA LEU A 30 40.49 17.07 6.04
C LEU A 30 39.91 17.13 7.48
N GLU A 31 40.81 16.95 8.44
CA GLU A 31 40.69 17.45 9.83
C GLU A 31 40.47 18.97 9.88
N ASP A 32 39.67 19.45 10.84
CA ASP A 32 40.16 20.35 11.91
C ASP A 32 39.14 20.49 13.07
N SER A 33 39.63 20.19 14.29
CA SER A 33 39.24 20.68 15.64
C SER A 33 37.80 20.60 16.19
N ARG A 34 37.66 19.79 17.26
CA ARG A 34 36.61 19.81 18.32
C ARG A 34 36.93 20.89 19.39
N PRO A 35 36.11 21.19 20.43
CA PRO A 35 34.67 20.96 20.69
C PRO A 35 33.92 22.26 21.12
N GLN A 36 32.57 22.30 21.09
CA GLN A 36 31.69 22.81 22.20
C GLN A 36 30.21 23.00 21.79
N ASN A 37 29.33 22.30 22.53
CA ASN A 37 27.94 22.56 22.95
C ASN A 37 26.80 22.84 21.92
N PRO A 38 25.60 22.21 22.08
CA PRO A 38 24.48 22.35 21.16
C PRO A 38 23.56 23.54 21.46
N PRO A 39 22.92 24.10 20.43
CA PRO A 39 21.51 24.51 20.56
C PRO A 39 20.61 23.62 19.71
N HIS A 40 19.77 22.86 20.39
CA HIS A 40 18.61 22.21 19.81
C HIS A 40 17.61 23.27 19.35
N THR A 41 17.39 23.40 18.04
CA THR A 41 16.10 23.85 17.50
C THR A 41 15.91 23.20 16.13
N GLY A 42 15.76 21.88 16.15
CA GLY A 42 15.14 21.18 15.03
C GLY A 42 13.65 21.49 15.08
N THR A 43 13.21 22.46 14.30
CA THR A 43 11.80 22.71 14.01
C THR A 43 11.22 21.40 13.45
N SER A 44 10.58 20.64 14.33
CA SER A 44 9.81 19.48 13.94
C SER A 44 8.70 19.99 13.04
N ILE A 45 8.84 19.77 11.73
CA ILE A 45 7.76 19.94 10.78
C ILE A 45 6.76 18.86 11.18
N SER A 46 5.87 19.21 12.10
CA SER A 46 4.71 18.41 12.43
C SER A 46 4.01 18.17 11.12
N SER A 47 4.16 16.95 10.59
CA SER A 47 3.42 16.48 9.45
C SER A 47 1.97 16.45 9.91
N GLN A 48 1.31 17.59 9.72
CA GLN A 48 -0.07 17.79 10.08
C GLN A 48 -0.84 16.60 9.52
N PRO A 49 -1.57 15.83 10.35
CA PRO A 49 -2.34 14.71 9.85
C PRO A 49 -3.41 15.30 8.93
N SER A 50 -3.13 15.24 7.62
CA SER A 50 -4.10 15.46 6.57
C SER A 50 -5.29 14.59 6.94
N VAL A 51 -6.41 15.24 7.27
CA VAL A 51 -7.67 14.69 7.79
C VAL A 51 -7.74 13.20 7.47
N ALA A 52 -7.37 12.36 8.45
CA ALA A 52 -7.01 10.99 8.17
C ALA A 52 -8.24 10.27 7.63
N THR A 53 -8.28 10.05 6.31
CA THR A 53 -9.20 9.12 5.67
C THR A 53 -9.14 7.84 6.51
N THR A 54 -10.27 7.44 7.10
CA THR A 54 -10.29 6.26 7.97
C THR A 54 -9.75 5.08 7.16
N SER A 55 -8.64 4.49 7.64
CA SER A 55 -7.99 3.39 6.96
C SER A 55 -8.98 2.25 6.75
N ARG A 56 -8.95 1.62 5.56
CA ARG A 56 -9.77 0.44 5.25
C ARG A 56 -9.66 -0.63 6.33
N LEU A 57 -8.45 -0.84 6.84
CA LEU A 57 -8.18 -1.80 7.90
C LEU A 57 -8.85 -1.42 9.22
N GLU A 58 -8.93 -0.13 9.54
CA GLU A 58 -9.58 0.32 10.76
C GLU A 58 -11.10 0.18 10.67
N VAL A 59 -11.70 0.47 9.50
CA VAL A 59 -13.12 0.18 9.24
C VAL A 59 -13.42 -1.29 9.45
N GLU A 60 -12.62 -2.15 8.81
CA GLU A 60 -12.74 -3.60 8.93
C GLU A 60 -12.54 -4.07 10.38
N ARG A 61 -11.58 -3.50 11.09
CA ARG A 61 -11.31 -3.82 12.50
C ARG A 61 -12.54 -3.54 13.36
N ARG A 62 -13.22 -2.41 13.15
CA ARG A 62 -14.46 -2.07 13.86
C ARG A 62 -15.58 -3.04 13.55
N ARG A 63 -15.80 -3.37 12.27
CA ARG A 63 -16.83 -4.34 11.86
C ARG A 63 -16.62 -5.71 12.48
N LEU A 64 -15.39 -6.23 12.43
CA LEU A 64 -15.08 -7.53 13.05
C LEU A 64 -15.17 -7.50 14.58
N ALA A 65 -14.93 -6.34 15.20
CA ALA A 65 -15.13 -6.18 16.64
C ALA A 65 -16.63 -6.12 17.01
N GLU A 66 -17.47 -5.51 16.17
CA GLU A 66 -18.94 -5.54 16.31
C GLU A 66 -19.47 -6.98 16.22
N ASP A 67 -18.84 -7.83 15.40
CA ASP A 67 -19.12 -9.27 15.30
C ASP A 67 -18.54 -10.10 16.47
N GLN A 68 -18.04 -9.46 17.52
CA GLN A 68 -17.47 -10.10 18.73
C GLN A 68 -16.23 -10.96 18.50
N LEU A 69 -15.46 -10.71 17.43
CA LEU A 69 -14.17 -11.37 17.25
C LEU A 69 -13.10 -10.76 18.17
N SER A 70 -12.24 -11.61 18.73
CA SER A 70 -11.13 -11.12 19.56
C SER A 70 -10.12 -10.31 18.74
N ALA A 71 -9.48 -9.33 19.37
CA ALA A 71 -8.44 -8.51 18.73
C ALA A 71 -7.30 -9.35 18.13
N ARG A 72 -6.97 -10.50 18.76
CA ARG A 72 -5.98 -11.44 18.25
C ARG A 72 -6.42 -12.05 16.92
N VAL A 73 -7.66 -12.52 16.84
CA VAL A 73 -8.22 -13.11 15.61
C VAL A 73 -8.31 -12.05 14.50
N ILE A 74 -8.76 -10.84 14.82
CA ILE A 74 -8.81 -9.73 13.87
C ILE A 74 -7.41 -9.42 13.31
N SER A 75 -6.40 -9.36 14.17
CA SER A 75 -5.00 -9.17 13.75
C SER A 75 -4.54 -10.28 12.81
N THR A 76 -4.85 -11.55 13.10
CA THR A 76 -4.54 -12.67 12.23
C THR A 76 -5.23 -12.56 10.86
N ILE A 77 -6.52 -12.20 10.81
CA ILE A 77 -7.26 -12.00 9.55
C ILE A 77 -6.60 -10.90 8.70
N GLN A 78 -6.28 -9.77 9.32
CA GLN A 78 -5.61 -8.67 8.63
C GLN A 78 -4.19 -9.08 8.19
N ALA A 79 -3.48 -9.85 9.01
CA ALA A 79 -2.13 -10.35 8.75
C ALA A 79 -2.07 -11.36 7.60
N ALA A 80 -3.13 -12.17 7.42
CA ALA A 80 -3.19 -13.23 6.40
C ALA A 80 -3.11 -12.70 4.96
N ARG A 81 -3.38 -11.40 4.73
CA ARG A 81 -3.28 -10.79 3.40
C ARG A 81 -1.84 -10.47 3.04
N ARG A 82 -1.42 -10.86 1.83
CA ARG A 82 -0.11 -10.49 1.26
C ARG A 82 0.05 -8.96 1.20
N PRO A 83 1.26 -8.40 1.46
CA PRO A 83 1.47 -6.95 1.44
C PRO A 83 1.11 -6.27 0.11
N SER A 84 1.34 -6.94 -1.03
CA SER A 84 0.96 -6.43 -2.35
C SER A 84 -0.55 -6.26 -2.49
N THR A 85 -1.33 -7.25 -2.06
CA THR A 85 -2.80 -7.18 -2.05
C THR A 85 -3.31 -6.07 -1.15
N ARG A 86 -2.71 -5.88 0.04
CA ARG A 86 -3.09 -4.79 0.95
C ARG A 86 -2.90 -3.43 0.29
N ARG A 87 -1.75 -3.20 -0.35
CA ARG A 87 -1.45 -1.94 -1.04
C ARG A 87 -2.46 -1.63 -2.13
N ILE A 88 -2.83 -2.62 -2.95
CA ILE A 88 -3.85 -2.46 -3.99
C ILE A 88 -5.19 -2.10 -3.36
N TYR A 89 -5.64 -2.85 -2.35
CA TYR A 89 -6.94 -2.61 -1.71
C TYR A 89 -6.99 -1.26 -1.00
N ASP A 90 -5.91 -0.84 -0.35
CA ASP A 90 -5.86 0.45 0.34
C ASP A 90 -5.85 1.61 -0.68
N ALA A 91 -5.19 1.46 -1.82
CA ALA A 91 -5.23 2.43 -2.92
C ALA A 91 -6.64 2.55 -3.52
N THR A 92 -7.28 1.42 -3.85
CA THR A 92 -8.66 1.38 -4.36
C THR A 92 -9.64 1.98 -3.35
N TRP A 93 -9.51 1.63 -2.06
CA TRP A 93 -10.34 2.19 -1.00
C TRP A 93 -10.16 3.70 -0.85
N SER A 94 -8.93 4.22 -0.96
CA SER A 94 -8.67 5.66 -0.93
C SER A 94 -9.36 6.36 -2.11
N MET A 95 -9.26 5.79 -3.32
CA MET A 95 -9.94 6.30 -4.51
C MET A 95 -11.45 6.34 -4.32
N PHE A 96 -12.03 5.24 -3.85
CA PHE A 96 -13.46 5.11 -3.58
C PHE A 96 -13.94 6.08 -2.50
N SER A 97 -13.20 6.21 -1.40
CA SER A 97 -13.53 7.13 -0.31
C SER A 97 -13.57 8.58 -0.81
N LYS A 98 -12.56 9.00 -1.59
CA LYS A 98 -12.51 10.32 -2.21
C LYS A 98 -13.66 10.52 -3.20
N TRP A 99 -13.99 9.51 -3.99
CA TRP A 99 -15.13 9.55 -4.90
C TRP A 99 -16.44 9.74 -4.14
N CYS A 100 -16.66 8.99 -3.06
CA CYS A 100 -17.82 9.12 -2.19
C CYS A 100 -17.93 10.54 -1.60
N THR A 101 -16.83 11.10 -1.06
CA THR A 101 -16.81 12.47 -0.54
C THR A 101 -17.24 13.50 -1.61
N ARG A 102 -16.78 13.35 -2.86
CA ARG A 102 -17.16 14.26 -3.96
C ARG A 102 -18.63 14.14 -4.35
N LYS A 103 -19.21 12.94 -4.26
CA LYS A 103 -20.61 12.66 -4.62
C LYS A 103 -21.58 12.83 -3.44
N GLY A 104 -21.10 13.19 -2.25
CA GLY A 104 -21.91 13.28 -1.04
C GLY A 104 -22.41 11.91 -0.53
N ALA A 105 -21.72 10.82 -0.89
CA ALA A 105 -22.06 9.46 -0.49
C ALA A 105 -21.28 9.02 0.76
N ASN A 106 -21.83 8.07 1.53
CA ASN A 106 -21.11 7.44 2.62
C ASN A 106 -20.29 6.23 2.10
N PRO A 107 -18.95 6.24 2.22
CA PRO A 107 -18.12 5.12 1.76
C PRO A 107 -18.33 3.83 2.57
N LEU A 108 -18.89 3.90 3.78
CA LEU A 108 -19.14 2.72 4.62
C LEU A 108 -20.47 2.02 4.32
N SER A 109 -21.37 2.69 3.59
CA SER A 109 -22.69 2.19 3.26
C SER A 109 -23.18 2.77 1.92
N PRO A 110 -22.48 2.52 0.80
CA PRO A 110 -22.93 2.97 -0.50
C PRO A 110 -24.15 2.17 -0.95
N SER A 111 -25.07 2.81 -1.67
CA SER A 111 -26.08 2.10 -2.45
C SER A 111 -25.43 1.34 -3.61
N LEU A 112 -26.11 0.31 -4.13
CA LEU A 112 -25.65 -0.40 -5.32
C LEU A 112 -25.45 0.55 -6.51
N ALA A 113 -26.35 1.51 -6.70
CA ALA A 113 -26.24 2.51 -7.77
C ALA A 113 -24.94 3.34 -7.66
N GLN A 114 -24.61 3.81 -6.45
CA GLN A 114 -23.36 4.56 -6.22
C GLN A 114 -22.11 3.71 -6.46
N LEU A 115 -22.15 2.41 -6.09
CA LEU A 115 -21.04 1.51 -6.35
C LEU A 115 -20.84 1.31 -7.86
N LEU A 116 -21.94 1.10 -8.61
CA LEU A 116 -21.88 0.95 -10.06
C LEU A 116 -21.42 2.23 -10.76
N GLU A 117 -21.87 3.40 -10.30
CA GLU A 117 -21.42 4.69 -10.82
C GLU A 117 -19.91 4.90 -10.58
N PHE A 118 -19.39 4.54 -9.40
CA PHE A 118 -17.96 4.57 -9.13
C PHE A 118 -17.16 3.67 -10.08
N LEU A 119 -17.63 2.44 -10.31
CA LEU A 119 -16.95 1.51 -11.20
C LEU A 119 -16.97 2.01 -12.65
N GLN A 120 -18.10 2.55 -13.12
CA GLN A 120 -18.22 3.13 -14.45
C GLN A 120 -17.30 4.34 -14.62
N ASP A 121 -17.32 5.28 -13.68
CA ASP A 121 -16.42 6.45 -13.66
C ASP A 121 -14.94 6.03 -13.69
N GLY A 122 -14.61 4.88 -13.09
CA GLY A 122 -13.27 4.31 -13.10
C GLY A 122 -12.87 3.78 -14.46
N LEU A 123 -13.75 3.03 -15.12
CA LEU A 123 -13.53 2.50 -16.47
C LEU A 123 -13.37 3.61 -17.50
N ASP A 124 -14.22 4.65 -17.43
CA ASP A 124 -14.17 5.81 -18.33
C ASP A 124 -12.84 6.60 -18.21
N ARG A 125 -12.17 6.48 -17.05
CA ARG A 125 -10.88 7.11 -16.77
C ARG A 125 -9.68 6.22 -17.08
N GLY A 126 -9.90 4.99 -17.55
CA GLY A 126 -8.84 4.03 -17.87
C GLY A 126 -8.25 3.33 -16.65
N LEU A 127 -9.01 3.13 -15.58
CA LEU A 127 -8.64 2.23 -14.48
C LEU A 127 -8.88 0.77 -14.92
N SER A 128 -8.05 0.28 -15.85
CA SER A 128 -7.94 -1.15 -16.23
C SER A 128 -6.52 -1.65 -15.97
#